data_AF-A0A2G1VYY7-F1
#
_entry.id   AF-A0A2G1VYY7-F1
#
_cell.length_a   1.000
_cell.length_b   1.000
_cell.length_c   1.000
_cell.angle_alpha   90.00
_cell.angle_beta   90.00
_cell.angle_gamma   90.00
#
_symmetry.space_group_name_H-M   'P 1'
#
loop_
_entity.id
_entity.type
_entity.pdbx_description
1 polymer ?
#
loop_
_entity_poly.entity_id
_entity_poly.type
_entity_poly.pdbx_seq_one_letter_code
_entity_poly.pdbx_strand_id
1 'polypeptide(L)'
;MLFVPISTDAPIYHWPIATVSLIVANVLAFAVCVWGLVTGNIELETMERFALSYETINPIQWVTSAFLHAGPFHLMGNMFFLWAFGLIVEGKVGAWKFLAIYMGIAVGECIVEQLMMLVIVGEGLSLGASSAVFGLMMIALIWAPENDVECVLIFGLFLLIRAFAFELKVVTLAMLFLFLQVVEMFFAGFSVSSGLLHMLGAFVGAPIGLWMLHTGRVDCENWDVISRNEWLQEYEWLCPPSRREAIQREAAIAYDPVAAALANKHSQVDSTSTFAQRQAASTKQSKTKRGFLGKKKRGPNDAAAAAQAAMTASQSHPEFNRLSMLLRQAIASGSLSVANSHFARLDQLSIARGLSDKTLFDLAKLYAAAKQFVPATGPLQIIADRDSALSNDARLRLAQIQLKVMRRSDLATASLKQIQVDEKKPTEAQQKTLARRDQLLAMCGAASNS
;
A
#
# COMPACT_ATOMS: atom_id res chain seq x y z
N MET A 1 -18.17 -19.19 6.11
CA MET A 1 -17.75 -17.84 5.70
C MET A 1 -16.38 -17.96 5.06
N LEU A 2 -16.18 -17.40 3.88
CA LEU A 2 -14.88 -17.39 3.22
C LEU A 2 -14.35 -15.95 3.18
N PHE A 3 -13.15 -15.75 3.69
CA PHE A 3 -12.41 -14.49 3.61
C PHE A 3 -11.39 -14.62 2.49
N VAL A 4 -11.53 -13.80 1.44
CA VAL A 4 -10.62 -13.83 0.27
C VAL A 4 -9.98 -12.46 0.09
N PRO A 5 -8.67 -12.32 0.30
CA PRO A 5 -7.94 -11.12 -0.07
C PRO A 5 -7.80 -11.08 -1.60
N ILE A 6 -8.22 -9.98 -2.24
CA ILE A 6 -8.25 -9.86 -3.71
C ILE A 6 -7.10 -8.98 -4.20
N SER A 7 -6.89 -7.85 -3.53
CA SER A 7 -5.91 -6.84 -3.92
C SER A 7 -5.42 -6.07 -2.71
N THR A 8 -4.39 -5.25 -2.91
CA THR A 8 -3.89 -4.30 -1.92
C THR A 8 -3.52 -3.00 -2.59
N ASP A 9 -3.62 -1.89 -1.86
CA ASP A 9 -3.13 -0.59 -2.31
C ASP A 9 -1.63 -0.38 -2.04
N ALA A 10 -0.97 -1.36 -1.41
CA ALA A 10 0.47 -1.35 -1.18
C ALA A 10 1.24 -1.18 -2.51
N PRO A 11 2.33 -0.39 -2.53
CA PRO A 11 3.17 -0.29 -3.72
C PRO A 11 3.74 -1.65 -4.12
N ILE A 12 3.30 -2.15 -5.28
CA ILE A 12 3.76 -3.38 -5.93
C ILE A 12 4.61 -2.99 -7.15
N TYR A 13 5.89 -3.34 -7.12
CA TYR A 13 6.85 -3.09 -8.21
C TYR A 13 7.09 -4.32 -9.09
N HIS A 14 6.74 -5.51 -8.59
CA HIS A 14 6.98 -6.78 -9.26
C HIS A 14 5.72 -7.64 -9.28
N TRP A 15 5.57 -8.46 -10.31
CA TRP A 15 4.48 -9.45 -10.37
C TRP A 15 4.71 -10.58 -9.35
N PRO A 16 3.63 -11.12 -8.74
CA PRO A 16 3.70 -12.09 -7.64
C PRO A 16 3.90 -13.53 -8.12
N ILE A 17 4.92 -13.78 -8.93
CA ILE A 17 5.16 -15.06 -9.60
C ILE A 17 5.50 -16.15 -8.57
N ALA A 18 6.35 -15.86 -7.60
CA ALA A 18 6.77 -16.80 -6.58
C ALA A 18 5.65 -17.12 -5.59
N THR A 19 4.84 -16.12 -5.21
CA THR A 19 3.64 -16.32 -4.37
C THR A 19 2.68 -17.30 -5.04
N VAL A 20 2.34 -17.06 -6.33
CA VAL A 20 1.48 -17.97 -7.09
C VAL A 20 2.11 -19.36 -7.23
N SER A 21 3.42 -19.42 -7.50
CA SER A 21 4.14 -20.69 -7.66
C SER A 21 4.14 -21.52 -6.36
N LEU A 22 4.35 -20.87 -5.21
CA LEU A 22 4.28 -21.54 -3.90
C LEU A 22 2.86 -22.00 -3.60
N ILE A 23 1.83 -21.23 -3.94
CA ILE A 23 0.43 -21.65 -3.79
C ILE A 23 0.17 -22.91 -4.61
N VAL A 24 0.54 -22.90 -5.88
CA VAL A 24 0.38 -24.06 -6.77
C VAL A 24 1.15 -25.27 -6.24
N ALA A 25 2.40 -25.09 -5.80
CA ALA A 25 3.22 -26.17 -5.24
C ALA A 25 2.57 -26.80 -4.00
N ASN A 26 2.06 -26.00 -3.06
CA ASN A 26 1.38 -26.48 -1.86
C ASN A 26 0.07 -27.23 -2.19
N VAL A 27 -0.73 -26.70 -3.12
CA VAL A 27 -1.97 -27.35 -3.57
C VAL A 27 -1.67 -28.70 -4.24
N LEU A 28 -0.65 -28.75 -5.10
CA LEU A 28 -0.24 -29.99 -5.76
C LEU A 28 0.31 -31.01 -4.76
N ALA A 29 1.18 -30.59 -3.83
CA ALA A 29 1.71 -31.45 -2.79
C ALA A 29 0.58 -32.06 -1.96
N PHE A 30 -0.36 -31.24 -1.49
CA PHE A 30 -1.52 -31.70 -0.74
C PHE A 30 -2.39 -32.68 -1.55
N ALA A 31 -2.65 -32.38 -2.83
CA ALA A 31 -3.44 -33.26 -3.70
C ALA A 31 -2.76 -34.62 -3.90
N VAL A 32 -1.44 -34.65 -4.10
CA VAL A 32 -0.67 -35.90 -4.22
C VAL A 32 -0.70 -36.69 -2.92
N CYS A 33 -0.51 -36.05 -1.77
CA CYS A 33 -0.58 -36.71 -0.46
C CYS A 33 -1.96 -37.33 -0.20
N VAL A 34 -3.03 -36.56 -0.42
CA VAL A 34 -4.41 -37.03 -0.24
C VAL A 34 -4.72 -38.17 -1.21
N TRP A 35 -4.35 -38.05 -2.48
CA TRP A 35 -4.53 -39.11 -3.46
C TRP A 35 -3.81 -40.39 -3.05
N GLY A 36 -2.55 -40.30 -2.63
CA GLY A 36 -1.76 -41.43 -2.15
C GLY A 36 -2.39 -42.14 -0.96
N LEU A 37 -2.87 -41.37 0.04
CA LEU A 37 -3.56 -41.90 1.22
C LEU A 37 -4.88 -42.60 0.85
N VAL A 38 -5.72 -41.96 0.04
CA VAL A 38 -7.04 -42.50 -0.36
C VAL A 38 -6.90 -43.76 -1.22
N THR A 39 -5.85 -43.84 -2.04
CA THR A 39 -5.58 -45.00 -2.90
C THR A 39 -4.81 -46.12 -2.20
N GLY A 40 -4.34 -45.91 -0.95
CA GLY A 40 -3.51 -46.85 -0.21
C GLY A 40 -2.08 -46.99 -0.75
N ASN A 41 -1.65 -46.10 -1.65
CA ASN A 41 -0.28 -46.09 -2.19
C ASN A 41 0.73 -45.45 -1.23
N ILE A 42 0.24 -44.66 -0.27
CA ILE A 42 1.04 -43.98 0.74
C ILE A 42 0.39 -44.21 2.10
N GLU A 43 1.17 -44.71 3.06
CA GLU A 43 0.74 -44.84 4.46
C GLU A 43 0.89 -43.51 5.20
N LEU A 44 0.07 -43.30 6.24
CA LEU A 44 0.13 -42.08 7.06
C LEU A 44 1.50 -41.88 7.70
N GLU A 45 2.11 -42.95 8.22
CA GLU A 45 3.45 -42.95 8.79
C GLU A 45 4.51 -42.49 7.78
N THR A 46 4.31 -42.77 6.48
CA THR A 46 5.22 -42.29 5.43
C THR A 46 5.10 -40.79 5.23
N MET A 47 3.91 -40.21 5.40
CA MET A 47 3.70 -38.76 5.35
C MET A 47 4.31 -38.06 6.56
N GLU A 48 4.20 -38.65 7.75
CA GLU A 48 4.78 -38.11 8.99
C GLU A 48 6.30 -37.97 8.92
N ARG A 49 7.00 -38.78 8.12
CA ARG A 49 8.45 -38.65 7.87
C ARG A 49 8.84 -37.33 7.22
N PHE A 50 7.91 -36.69 6.51
CA PHE A 50 8.10 -35.38 5.87
C PHE A 50 7.66 -34.21 6.76
N ALA A 51 6.96 -34.48 7.87
CA ALA A 51 6.66 -33.50 8.90
C ALA A 51 7.89 -33.26 9.77
N LEU A 52 7.92 -32.13 10.48
CA LEU A 52 8.99 -31.82 11.41
C LEU A 52 8.83 -32.67 12.67
N SER A 53 9.72 -33.64 12.88
CA SER A 53 9.74 -34.46 14.10
C SER A 53 10.47 -33.74 15.23
N TYR A 54 9.93 -33.82 16.44
CA TYR A 54 10.58 -33.27 17.63
C TYR A 54 11.57 -34.23 18.29
N GLU A 55 11.58 -35.50 17.87
CA GLU A 55 12.42 -36.54 18.46
C GLU A 55 13.82 -36.57 17.85
N THR A 56 13.92 -36.31 16.54
CA THR A 56 15.17 -36.46 15.78
C THR A 56 15.40 -35.29 14.84
N ILE A 57 16.66 -34.84 14.76
CA ILE A 57 17.04 -33.77 13.84
C ILE A 57 17.21 -34.36 12.44
N ASN A 58 16.34 -33.95 11.52
CA ASN A 58 16.42 -34.26 10.10
C ASN A 58 16.24 -32.97 9.26
N PRO A 59 17.33 -32.38 8.73
CA PRO A 59 17.27 -31.11 8.01
C PRO A 59 16.37 -31.09 6.78
N ILE A 60 16.07 -32.25 6.18
CA ILE A 60 15.12 -32.33 5.06
C ILE A 60 13.72 -31.88 5.52
N GLN A 61 13.36 -32.18 6.77
CA GLN A 61 12.06 -31.83 7.34
C GLN A 61 11.86 -30.32 7.48
N TRP A 62 12.93 -29.53 7.65
CA TRP A 62 12.86 -28.06 7.69
C TRP A 62 12.33 -27.45 6.40
N VAL A 63 12.39 -28.20 5.30
CA VAL A 63 11.85 -27.80 4.00
C VAL A 63 10.53 -28.50 3.73
N THR A 64 10.46 -29.82 3.94
CA THR A 64 9.29 -30.60 3.54
C THR A 64 8.07 -30.33 4.41
N SER A 65 8.25 -30.04 5.70
CA SER A 65 7.15 -29.74 6.63
C SER A 65 6.33 -28.54 6.16
N ALA A 66 6.98 -27.54 5.55
CA ALA A 66 6.35 -26.32 5.05
C ALA A 66 5.38 -26.57 3.88
N PHE A 67 5.44 -27.74 3.23
CA PHE A 67 4.54 -28.11 2.11
C PHE A 67 3.46 -29.12 2.51
N LEU A 68 3.53 -29.68 3.72
CA LEU A 68 2.53 -30.59 4.26
C LEU A 68 1.40 -29.81 4.94
N HIS A 69 0.17 -30.34 4.85
CA HIS A 69 -1.01 -29.73 5.45
C HIS A 69 -1.92 -30.79 6.08
N ALA A 70 -2.36 -30.55 7.32
CA ALA A 70 -3.19 -31.49 8.08
C ALA A 70 -4.60 -31.71 7.49
N GLY A 71 -5.04 -30.83 6.59
CA GLY A 71 -6.35 -30.92 5.97
C GLY A 71 -6.66 -29.73 5.06
N PRO A 72 -7.81 -29.78 4.36
CA PRO A 72 -8.16 -28.79 3.35
C PRO A 72 -8.34 -27.38 3.93
N PHE A 73 -8.89 -27.24 5.14
CA PHE A 73 -9.04 -25.94 5.80
C PHE A 73 -7.70 -25.34 6.23
N HIS A 74 -6.75 -26.18 6.67
CA HIS A 74 -5.39 -25.73 7.02
C HIS A 74 -4.66 -25.21 5.77
N LEU A 75 -4.70 -25.97 4.66
CA LEU A 75 -4.16 -25.52 3.37
C LEU A 75 -4.80 -24.21 2.92
N MET A 76 -6.12 -24.15 2.89
CA MET A 76 -6.85 -22.98 2.43
C MET A 76 -6.51 -21.72 3.25
N GLY A 77 -6.42 -21.85 4.58
CA GLY A 77 -5.99 -20.76 5.45
C GLY A 77 -4.59 -20.25 5.10
N ASN A 78 -3.62 -21.16 4.98
CA ASN A 78 -2.26 -20.80 4.60
C ASN A 78 -2.19 -20.10 3.24
N MET A 79 -2.92 -20.60 2.23
CA MET A 79 -2.88 -20.03 0.89
C MET A 79 -3.53 -18.64 0.83
N PHE A 80 -4.58 -18.37 1.61
CA PHE A 80 -5.17 -17.04 1.68
C PHE A 80 -4.23 -16.01 2.29
N PHE A 81 -3.55 -16.36 3.37
CA PHE A 81 -2.60 -15.46 4.01
C PHE A 81 -1.33 -15.32 3.18
N LEU A 82 -0.84 -16.41 2.58
CA LEU A 82 0.27 -16.37 1.64
C LEU A 82 -0.05 -15.45 0.47
N TRP A 83 -1.26 -15.49 -0.07
CA TRP A 83 -1.69 -14.53 -1.08
C TRP A 83 -1.70 -13.10 -0.53
N ALA A 84 -2.40 -12.83 0.58
CA ALA A 84 -2.52 -11.49 1.15
C ALA A 84 -1.16 -10.81 1.41
N PHE A 85 -0.29 -11.50 2.13
CA PHE A 85 0.98 -10.94 2.58
C PHE A 85 2.11 -11.19 1.59
N GLY A 86 2.07 -12.29 0.85
CA GLY A 86 3.02 -12.58 -0.23
C GLY A 86 2.94 -11.56 -1.36
N LEU A 87 1.73 -11.14 -1.75
CA LEU A 87 1.54 -10.05 -2.73
C LEU A 87 2.30 -8.78 -2.33
N ILE A 88 2.20 -8.37 -1.06
CA ILE A 88 2.85 -7.16 -0.54
C ILE A 88 4.36 -7.33 -0.52
N VAL A 89 4.85 -8.44 0.06
CA VAL A 89 6.29 -8.68 0.24
C VAL A 89 6.95 -8.89 -1.12
N GLU A 90 6.45 -9.80 -1.95
CA GLU A 90 7.00 -10.07 -3.29
C GLU A 90 6.88 -8.85 -4.20
N GLY A 91 5.75 -8.13 -4.14
CA GLY A 91 5.58 -6.89 -4.89
C GLY A 91 6.70 -5.89 -4.64
N LYS A 92 7.18 -5.80 -3.40
CA LYS A 92 8.25 -4.88 -3.01
C LYS A 92 9.66 -5.37 -3.36
N VAL A 93 9.95 -6.66 -3.22
CA VAL A 93 11.34 -7.18 -3.34
C VAL A 93 11.62 -8.01 -4.58
N GLY A 94 10.59 -8.45 -5.29
CA GLY A 94 10.66 -9.34 -6.44
C GLY A 94 10.80 -10.83 -6.09
N ALA A 95 10.50 -11.69 -7.07
CA ALA A 95 10.31 -13.13 -6.89
C ALA A 95 11.46 -13.86 -6.18
N TRP A 96 12.72 -13.65 -6.61
CA TRP A 96 13.86 -14.40 -6.07
C TRP A 96 14.19 -14.04 -4.62
N LYS A 97 14.14 -12.75 -4.28
CA LYS A 97 14.34 -12.31 -2.89
C LYS A 97 13.20 -12.78 -2.01
N PHE A 98 11.96 -12.69 -2.51
CA PHE A 98 10.80 -13.21 -1.81
C PHE A 98 10.92 -14.71 -1.52
N LEU A 99 11.33 -15.52 -2.50
CA LEU A 99 11.53 -16.96 -2.28
C LEU A 99 12.60 -17.24 -1.22
N ALA A 100 13.71 -16.49 -1.24
CA ALA A 100 14.75 -16.60 -0.22
C ALA A 100 14.24 -16.19 1.18
N ILE A 101 13.42 -15.15 1.27
CA ILE A 101 12.77 -14.73 2.53
C ILE A 101 11.82 -15.81 3.03
N TYR A 102 10.91 -16.29 2.17
CA TYR A 102 9.94 -17.33 2.52
C TYR A 102 10.63 -18.60 3.02
N MET A 103 11.60 -19.12 2.25
CA MET A 103 12.34 -20.33 2.62
C MET A 103 13.23 -20.09 3.84
N GLY A 104 13.83 -18.91 3.97
CA GLY A 104 14.64 -18.53 5.12
C GLY A 104 13.83 -18.49 6.42
N ILE A 105 12.60 -17.97 6.37
CA ILE A 105 11.69 -18.00 7.52
C ILE A 105 11.26 -19.44 7.81
N ALA A 106 10.83 -20.21 6.81
CA ALA A 106 10.40 -21.59 6.99
C ALA A 106 11.49 -22.44 7.66
N VAL A 107 12.70 -22.43 7.11
CA VAL A 107 13.82 -23.20 7.63
C VAL A 107 14.28 -22.65 8.98
N GLY A 108 14.40 -21.33 9.10
CA GLY A 108 14.86 -20.68 10.33
C GLY A 108 13.92 -20.94 11.51
N GLU A 109 12.62 -20.92 11.27
CA GLU A 109 11.62 -21.23 12.29
C GLU A 109 11.62 -22.72 12.65
N CYS A 110 11.66 -23.64 11.67
CA CYS A 110 11.78 -25.07 11.95
C CYS A 110 13.02 -25.41 12.79
N ILE A 111 14.15 -24.72 12.59
CA ILE A 111 15.35 -24.88 13.43
C ILE A 111 15.06 -24.44 14.88
N VAL A 112 14.47 -23.25 15.06
CA VAL A 112 14.15 -22.72 16.40
C VAL A 112 13.14 -23.62 17.10
N GLU A 113 12.08 -24.00 16.40
CA GLU A 113 11.03 -24.89 16.87
C GLU A 113 11.61 -26.25 17.29
N GLN A 114 12.34 -26.93 16.41
CA GLN A 114 12.87 -28.26 16.69
C GLN A 114 13.82 -28.24 17.90
N LEU A 115 14.72 -27.24 17.98
CA LEU A 115 15.62 -27.10 19.14
C LEU A 115 14.85 -26.85 20.45
N MET A 116 13.76 -26.09 20.41
CA MET A 116 12.90 -25.88 21.57
C MET A 116 12.15 -27.14 21.96
N MET A 117 11.55 -27.85 21.00
CA MET A 117 10.70 -29.00 21.27
C MET A 117 11.48 -30.24 21.72
N LEU A 118 12.72 -30.41 21.25
CA LEU A 118 13.64 -31.43 21.78
C LEU A 118 13.85 -31.29 23.30
N VAL A 119 13.81 -30.05 23.82
CA VAL A 119 14.05 -29.78 25.25
C VAL A 119 12.76 -29.80 26.06
N ILE A 120 11.65 -29.33 25.49
CA ILE A 120 10.40 -29.08 26.23
C ILE A 120 9.45 -30.28 26.19
N VAL A 121 9.27 -30.91 25.03
CA VAL A 121 8.20 -31.92 24.81
C VAL A 121 8.78 -33.30 24.57
N GLY A 122 9.82 -33.42 23.75
CA GLY A 122 10.49 -34.69 23.43
C GLY A 122 9.81 -35.53 22.35
N GLU A 123 8.47 -35.52 22.25
CA GLU A 123 7.70 -36.25 21.24
C GLU A 123 6.66 -35.34 20.55
N GLY A 124 6.42 -35.56 19.25
CA GLY A 124 5.44 -34.81 18.47
C GLY A 124 5.93 -34.39 17.08
N LEU A 125 5.00 -33.82 16.32
CA LEU A 125 5.19 -33.45 14.91
C LEU A 125 4.55 -32.09 14.63
N SER A 126 5.14 -31.31 13.74
CA SER A 126 4.50 -30.13 13.13
C SER A 126 4.64 -30.10 11.62
N LEU A 127 3.71 -29.38 10.99
CA LEU A 127 3.63 -29.22 9.55
C LEU A 127 2.81 -27.98 9.19
N GLY A 128 3.02 -27.46 7.99
CA GLY A 128 2.29 -26.32 7.45
C GLY A 128 3.20 -25.19 7.01
N ALA A 129 2.75 -24.45 5.99
CA ALA A 129 3.39 -23.21 5.55
C ALA A 129 3.21 -22.05 6.55
N SER A 130 2.45 -22.24 7.62
CA SER A 130 1.92 -21.17 8.46
C SER A 130 3.01 -20.34 9.13
N SER A 131 4.10 -20.93 9.60
CA SER A 131 5.23 -20.20 10.20
C SER A 131 5.85 -19.19 9.24
N ALA A 132 6.10 -19.62 7.99
CA ALA A 132 6.60 -18.74 6.93
C ALA A 132 5.61 -17.63 6.61
N VAL A 133 4.32 -17.97 6.56
CA VAL A 133 3.23 -17.04 6.30
C VAL A 133 3.08 -15.99 7.41
N PHE A 134 3.18 -16.36 8.69
CA PHE A 134 3.15 -15.42 9.81
C PHE A 134 4.41 -14.53 9.84
N GLY A 135 5.56 -15.06 9.44
CA GLY A 135 6.75 -14.24 9.21
C GLY A 135 6.55 -13.20 8.10
N LEU A 136 5.96 -13.60 6.97
CA LEU A 136 5.59 -12.67 5.89
C LEU A 136 4.55 -11.64 6.36
N MET A 137 3.55 -12.05 7.16
CA MET A 137 2.57 -11.15 7.76
C MET A 137 3.25 -10.08 8.62
N MET A 138 4.22 -10.48 9.45
CA MET A 138 4.99 -9.53 10.26
C MET A 138 5.82 -8.58 9.38
N ILE A 139 6.45 -9.08 8.31
CA ILE A 139 7.17 -8.23 7.35
C ILE A 139 6.21 -7.22 6.68
N ALA A 140 5.04 -7.67 6.23
CA ALA A 140 4.03 -6.81 5.64
C ALA A 140 3.51 -5.76 6.64
N LEU A 141 3.29 -6.14 7.90
CA LEU A 141 2.94 -5.22 9.00
C LEU A 141 4.00 -4.13 9.19
N ILE A 142 5.29 -4.47 9.06
CA ILE A 142 6.39 -3.50 9.17
C ILE A 142 6.46 -2.60 7.93
N TRP A 143 6.28 -3.16 6.73
CA TRP A 143 6.53 -2.48 5.46
C TRP A 143 5.34 -1.68 4.91
N ALA A 144 4.13 -2.06 5.25
CA ALA A 144 2.90 -1.51 4.69
C ALA A 144 1.74 -1.45 5.71
N PRO A 145 1.95 -1.04 6.98
CA PRO A 145 0.94 -1.12 8.05
C PRO A 145 -0.38 -0.41 7.72
N GLU A 146 -0.31 0.76 7.08
CA GLU A 146 -1.47 1.59 6.78
C GLU A 146 -2.10 1.31 5.41
N ASN A 147 -1.50 0.42 4.62
CA ASN A 147 -2.05 0.01 3.33
C ASN A 147 -3.27 -0.87 3.53
N ASP A 148 -4.23 -0.75 2.63
CA ASP A 148 -5.46 -1.53 2.63
C ASP A 148 -5.27 -2.83 1.84
N VAL A 149 -5.87 -3.88 2.37
CA VAL A 149 -6.10 -5.17 1.72
C VAL A 149 -7.59 -5.27 1.43
N GLU A 150 -7.93 -5.35 0.15
CA GLU A 150 -9.30 -5.56 -0.28
C GLU A 150 -9.69 -7.00 -0.03
N CYS A 151 -10.72 -7.18 0.77
CA CYS A 151 -11.19 -8.46 1.24
C CYS A 151 -12.63 -8.68 0.78
N VAL A 152 -12.93 -9.87 0.27
CA VAL A 152 -14.30 -10.28 -0.01
C VAL A 152 -14.72 -11.34 0.99
N LEU A 153 -15.79 -11.03 1.73
CA LEU A 153 -16.49 -11.98 2.56
C LEU A 153 -17.58 -12.64 1.74
N ILE A 154 -17.48 -13.96 1.55
CA ILE A 154 -18.52 -14.74 0.89
C ILE A 154 -19.35 -15.47 1.97
N PHE A 155 -20.66 -15.18 1.99
CA PHE A 155 -21.64 -15.82 2.86
C PHE A 155 -22.75 -16.48 2.02
N GLY A 156 -23.08 -17.74 2.31
CA GLY A 156 -24.22 -18.41 1.68
C GLY A 156 -24.25 -19.92 1.90
N LEU A 157 -25.46 -20.48 1.98
CA LEU A 157 -25.74 -21.91 1.93
C LEU A 157 -26.46 -22.21 0.60
N PHE A 158 -25.88 -23.11 -0.21
CA PHE A 158 -26.38 -23.77 -1.43
C PHE A 158 -27.07 -22.94 -2.56
N LEU A 159 -27.83 -21.86 -2.30
CA LEU A 159 -28.57 -21.08 -3.30
C LEU A 159 -28.58 -19.55 -3.08
N LEU A 160 -28.01 -19.04 -1.99
CA LEU A 160 -27.94 -17.59 -1.69
C LEU A 160 -26.52 -17.16 -1.38
N ILE A 161 -25.65 -17.14 -2.40
CA ILE A 161 -24.29 -16.62 -2.25
C ILE A 161 -24.36 -15.09 -2.31
N ARG A 162 -23.99 -14.43 -1.21
CA ARG A 162 -23.73 -12.99 -1.17
C ARG A 162 -22.26 -12.75 -0.89
N ALA A 163 -21.67 -11.84 -1.67
CA ALA A 163 -20.32 -11.36 -1.48
C ALA A 163 -20.37 -9.91 -0.97
N PHE A 164 -19.62 -9.62 0.08
CA PHE A 164 -19.43 -8.27 0.60
C PHE A 164 -17.93 -7.93 0.52
N ALA A 165 -17.58 -6.94 -0.30
CA ALA A 165 -16.23 -6.43 -0.40
C ALA A 165 -16.02 -5.32 0.65
N PHE A 166 -14.89 -5.35 1.33
CA PHE A 166 -14.50 -4.35 2.32
C PHE A 166 -12.98 -4.25 2.39
N GLU A 167 -12.49 -3.09 2.82
CA GLU A 167 -11.07 -2.79 2.92
C GLU A 167 -10.64 -2.93 4.39
N LEU A 168 -9.51 -3.60 4.61
CA LEU A 168 -8.88 -3.67 5.92
C LEU A 168 -7.42 -3.25 5.80
N LYS A 169 -6.99 -2.35 6.69
CA LYS A 169 -5.58 -2.04 6.82
C LYS A 169 -4.79 -3.29 7.18
N VAL A 170 -3.59 -3.44 6.61
CA VAL A 170 -2.64 -4.51 6.94
C VAL A 170 -2.41 -4.56 8.45
N VAL A 171 -2.27 -3.42 9.13
CA VAL A 171 -2.12 -3.37 10.58
C VAL A 171 -3.32 -3.97 11.31
N THR A 172 -4.54 -3.65 10.88
CA THR A 172 -5.76 -4.19 11.49
C THR A 172 -5.85 -5.69 11.29
N LEU A 173 -5.58 -6.16 10.07
CA LEU A 173 -5.62 -7.58 9.73
C LEU A 173 -4.56 -8.38 10.48
N ALA A 174 -3.30 -7.91 10.46
CA ALA A 174 -2.19 -8.57 11.12
C ALA A 174 -2.36 -8.58 12.65
N MET A 175 -2.75 -7.46 13.25
CA MET A 175 -2.98 -7.39 14.70
C MET A 175 -4.16 -8.25 15.13
N LEU A 176 -5.23 -8.33 14.33
CA LEU A 176 -6.34 -9.25 14.60
C LEU A 176 -5.84 -10.70 14.64
N PHE A 177 -5.07 -11.14 13.65
CA PHE A 177 -4.61 -12.52 13.60
C PHE A 177 -3.55 -12.85 14.65
N LEU A 178 -2.65 -11.92 14.97
CA LEU A 178 -1.73 -12.06 16.10
C LEU A 178 -2.48 -12.16 17.42
N PHE A 179 -3.50 -11.32 17.62
CA PHE A 179 -4.37 -11.40 18.80
C PHE A 179 -5.09 -12.76 18.88
N LEU A 180 -5.61 -13.26 17.75
CA LEU A 180 -6.24 -14.59 17.71
C LEU A 180 -5.26 -15.71 18.08
N GLN A 181 -3.96 -15.60 17.75
CA GLN A 181 -2.96 -16.57 18.21
C GLN A 181 -2.79 -16.55 19.73
N VAL A 182 -2.76 -15.36 20.34
CA VAL A 182 -2.68 -15.22 21.79
C VAL A 182 -3.92 -15.80 22.47
N VAL A 183 -5.10 -15.58 21.88
CA VAL A 183 -6.36 -16.17 22.36
C VAL A 183 -6.32 -17.69 22.26
N GLU A 184 -5.85 -18.24 21.14
CA GLU A 184 -5.66 -19.69 20.97
C GLU A 184 -4.73 -20.26 22.03
N MET A 185 -3.56 -19.64 22.24
CA MET A 185 -2.62 -20.04 23.28
C MET A 185 -3.25 -20.00 24.68
N PHE A 186 -4.03 -18.96 24.98
CA PHE A 186 -4.73 -18.85 26.27
C PHE A 186 -5.71 -20.02 26.48
N PHE A 187 -6.52 -20.36 25.47
CA PHE A 187 -7.44 -21.51 25.53
C PHE A 187 -6.72 -22.87 25.51
N ALA A 188 -5.52 -22.93 24.93
CA ALA A 188 -4.63 -24.09 25.01
C ALA A 188 -3.85 -24.17 26.34
N GLY A 189 -4.11 -23.27 27.29
CA GLY A 189 -3.44 -23.25 28.60
C GLY A 189 -1.95 -22.88 28.52
N PHE A 190 -1.56 -22.09 27.51
CA PHE A 190 -0.18 -21.73 27.18
C PHE A 190 0.75 -22.94 26.96
N SER A 191 0.18 -24.06 26.50
CA SER A 191 0.94 -25.20 26.02
C SER A 191 1.47 -24.99 24.59
N VAL A 192 2.36 -25.89 24.16
CA VAL A 192 2.83 -25.95 22.77
C VAL A 192 1.61 -26.17 21.87
N SER A 193 1.32 -25.17 21.05
CA SER A 193 0.11 -25.06 20.22
C SER A 193 0.45 -24.41 18.88
N SER A 194 -0.46 -24.51 17.90
CA SER A 194 -0.27 -23.85 16.60
C SER A 194 -0.10 -22.34 16.76
N GLY A 195 -0.84 -21.72 17.69
CA GLY A 195 -0.67 -20.31 18.04
C GLY A 195 0.76 -19.92 18.43
N LEU A 196 1.46 -20.75 19.21
CA LEU A 196 2.87 -20.50 19.58
C LEU A 196 3.79 -20.55 18.36
N LEU A 197 3.63 -21.57 17.50
CA LEU A 197 4.44 -21.73 16.29
C LEU A 197 4.23 -20.58 15.30
N HIS A 198 2.98 -20.14 15.13
CA HIS A 198 2.66 -18.95 14.33
C HIS A 198 3.34 -17.69 14.89
N MET A 199 3.37 -17.52 16.21
CA MET A 199 4.10 -16.41 16.84
C MET A 199 5.61 -16.51 16.66
N LEU A 200 6.19 -17.71 16.69
CA LEU A 200 7.61 -17.92 16.37
C LEU A 200 7.92 -17.53 14.92
N GLY A 201 7.06 -17.90 13.97
CA GLY A 201 7.17 -17.45 12.58
C GLY A 201 7.19 -15.94 12.44
N ALA A 202 6.25 -15.24 13.11
CA ALA A 202 6.22 -13.78 13.16
C ALA A 202 7.51 -13.20 13.80
N PHE A 203 8.00 -13.82 14.88
CA PHE A 203 9.23 -13.42 15.56
C PHE A 203 10.47 -13.57 14.67
N VAL A 204 10.56 -14.61 13.85
CA VAL A 204 11.65 -14.79 12.86
C VAL A 204 11.52 -13.79 11.70
N GLY A 205 10.30 -13.48 11.25
CA GLY A 205 10.05 -12.52 10.18
C GLY A 205 10.40 -11.06 10.53
N ALA A 206 10.12 -10.64 11.78
CA ALA A 206 10.37 -9.27 12.25
C ALA A 206 11.81 -8.75 11.99
N PRO A 207 12.88 -9.43 12.44
CA PRO A 207 14.25 -8.97 12.22
C PRO A 207 14.62 -8.91 10.74
N ILE A 208 14.10 -9.81 9.90
CA ILE A 208 14.31 -9.77 8.45
C ILE A 208 13.70 -8.49 7.86
N GLY A 209 12.43 -8.22 8.18
CA GLY A 209 11.72 -7.02 7.72
C GLY A 209 12.41 -5.73 8.14
N LEU A 210 12.84 -5.64 9.40
CA LEU A 210 13.57 -4.51 9.96
C LEU A 210 14.96 -4.34 9.33
N TRP A 211 15.71 -5.42 9.16
CA TRP A 211 17.04 -5.38 8.54
C TRP A 211 17.00 -4.91 7.09
N MET A 212 16.01 -5.38 6.31
CA MET A 212 15.85 -4.93 4.92
C MET A 212 15.54 -3.43 4.84
N LEU A 213 14.70 -2.92 5.74
CA LEU A 213 14.42 -1.49 5.84
C LEU A 213 15.65 -0.69 6.28
N HIS A 214 16.33 -1.14 7.34
CA HIS A 214 17.53 -0.51 7.87
C HIS A 214 18.62 -0.38 6.80
N THR A 215 18.76 -1.42 5.97
CA THR A 215 19.80 -1.47 4.93
C THR A 215 19.37 -0.92 3.57
N GLY A 216 18.15 -0.40 3.44
CA GLY A 216 17.62 0.13 2.17
C GLY A 216 17.47 -0.92 1.06
N ARG A 217 17.36 -2.21 1.43
CA ARG A 217 17.18 -3.32 0.48
C ARG A 217 15.74 -3.47 -0.02
N VAL A 218 14.83 -2.76 0.62
CA VAL A 218 13.42 -2.64 0.25
C VAL A 218 13.05 -1.16 0.25
N ASP A 219 12.31 -0.73 -0.76
CA ASP A 219 11.69 0.59 -0.80
C ASP A 219 10.21 0.44 -0.43
N CYS A 220 9.79 1.23 0.56
CA CYS A 220 8.41 1.25 1.02
C CYS A 220 7.72 2.58 0.76
N GLU A 221 8.33 3.52 0.01
CA GLU A 221 7.77 4.84 -0.26
C GLU A 221 7.30 5.56 1.02
N ASN A 222 8.03 5.37 2.13
CA ASN A 222 7.71 5.89 3.46
C ASN A 222 6.38 5.41 4.06
N TRP A 223 5.79 4.33 3.51
CA TRP A 223 4.62 3.66 4.10
C TRP A 223 4.98 2.72 5.24
N ASP A 224 6.26 2.39 5.41
CA ASP A 224 6.71 1.53 6.48
C ASP A 224 6.56 2.17 7.85
N VAL A 225 6.47 1.32 8.88
CA VAL A 225 6.20 1.73 10.26
C VAL A 225 7.19 2.78 10.78
N ILE A 226 8.46 2.75 10.37
CA ILE A 226 9.49 3.69 10.84
C ILE A 226 9.25 5.07 10.22
N SER A 227 9.02 5.11 8.91
CA SER A 227 8.79 6.36 8.19
C SER A 227 7.49 7.05 8.61
N ARG A 228 6.47 6.28 9.02
CA ARG A 228 5.17 6.79 9.50
C ARG A 228 5.18 7.29 10.94
N ASN A 229 6.21 6.97 11.72
CA ASN A 229 6.28 7.27 13.15
C ASN A 229 7.57 8.03 13.47
N GLU A 230 7.48 9.36 13.64
CA GLU A 230 8.64 10.22 13.90
C GLU A 230 9.47 9.75 15.12
N TRP A 231 8.81 9.27 16.17
CA TRP A 231 9.47 8.75 17.37
C TRP A 231 10.35 7.52 17.10
N LEU A 232 10.02 6.70 16.10
CA LEU A 232 10.87 5.57 15.69
C LEU A 232 12.12 6.03 14.93
N GLN A 233 12.08 7.22 14.33
CA GLN A 233 13.20 7.75 13.56
C GLN A 233 14.34 8.23 14.46
N GLU A 234 14.10 8.46 15.75
CA GLU A 234 15.09 8.88 16.74
C GLU A 234 16.14 7.77 17.01
N TYR A 235 15.72 6.50 16.90
CA TYR A 235 16.59 5.35 17.14
C TYR A 235 17.49 5.07 15.95
N GLU A 236 18.79 5.37 16.08
CA GLU A 236 19.77 5.23 14.99
C GLU A 236 19.90 3.80 14.45
N TRP A 237 19.81 2.80 15.33
CA TRP A 237 19.84 1.38 14.93
C TRP A 237 18.62 0.97 14.09
N LEU A 238 17.52 1.72 14.18
CA LEU A 238 16.29 1.46 13.42
C LEU A 238 16.20 2.34 12.16
N CYS A 239 16.56 3.61 12.28
CA CYS A 239 16.60 4.60 11.20
C CYS A 239 17.98 5.28 11.13
N PRO A 240 18.89 4.77 10.27
CA PRO A 240 20.21 5.37 10.08
C PRO A 240 20.13 6.83 9.62
N PRO A 241 21.15 7.67 9.88
CA PRO A 241 21.15 9.08 9.48
C PRO A 241 20.91 9.28 7.98
N SER A 242 21.50 8.43 7.13
CA SER A 242 21.31 8.46 5.67
C SER A 242 19.84 8.27 5.27
N ARG A 243 19.11 7.39 5.96
CA ARG A 243 17.69 7.13 5.73
C ARG A 243 16.82 8.23 6.30
N ARG A 244 17.11 8.74 7.49
CA ARG A 244 16.41 9.90 8.08
C ARG A 244 16.51 11.11 7.15
N GLU A 245 17.70 11.38 6.63
CA GLU A 245 17.92 12.42 5.62
C GLU A 245 17.18 12.12 4.31
N ALA A 246 17.05 10.85 3.89
CA ALA A 246 16.27 10.49 2.70
C ALA A 246 14.77 10.75 2.89
N ILE A 247 14.21 10.37 4.05
CA ILE A 247 12.81 10.64 4.43
C ILE A 247 12.56 12.16 4.45
N GLN A 248 13.46 12.91 5.10
CA GLN A 248 13.38 14.38 5.16
C GLN A 248 13.59 15.02 3.78
N ARG A 249 14.51 14.51 2.96
CA ARG A 249 14.73 14.97 1.58
C ARG A 249 13.52 14.67 0.72
N GLU A 250 12.85 13.55 0.87
CA GLU A 250 11.66 13.23 0.10
C GLU A 250 10.47 14.09 0.52
N ALA A 251 10.32 14.35 1.81
CA ALA A 251 9.42 15.38 2.35
C ALA A 251 9.80 16.80 1.85
N ALA A 252 11.09 17.08 1.62
CA ALA A 252 11.60 18.32 1.05
C ALA A 252 11.67 18.33 -0.50
N ILE A 253 11.51 17.21 -1.20
CA ILE A 253 11.37 17.13 -2.66
C ILE A 253 9.88 17.17 -3.02
N ALA A 254 9.00 16.73 -2.11
CA ALA A 254 7.64 17.26 -2.03
C ALA A 254 7.64 18.80 -1.87
N TYR A 255 8.77 19.40 -1.47
CA TYR A 255 9.04 20.83 -1.48
C TYR A 255 9.84 21.28 -2.73
N ASP A 256 9.13 21.31 -3.86
CA ASP A 256 9.25 22.38 -4.88
C ASP A 256 10.11 22.31 -6.17
N PRO A 257 9.97 21.26 -6.99
CA PRO A 257 10.46 21.27 -8.37
C PRO A 257 9.57 22.08 -9.32
N VAL A 258 8.26 22.22 -9.05
CA VAL A 258 7.32 22.94 -9.91
C VAL A 258 7.55 24.45 -9.88
N ALA A 259 7.74 25.07 -8.71
CA ALA A 259 8.04 26.49 -8.64
C ALA A 259 9.50 26.80 -8.99
N ALA A 260 10.44 25.88 -8.75
CA ALA A 260 11.81 26.00 -9.28
C ALA A 260 11.82 26.03 -10.82
N ALA A 261 11.02 25.16 -11.47
CA ALA A 261 10.86 25.16 -12.92
C ALA A 261 10.13 26.43 -13.43
N LEU A 262 9.11 26.91 -12.71
CA LEU A 262 8.41 28.18 -13.02
C LEU A 262 9.27 29.44 -12.77
N ALA A 263 10.31 29.35 -11.95
CA ALA A 263 11.24 30.45 -11.70
C ALA A 263 12.23 30.68 -12.87
N ASN A 264 12.45 29.66 -13.72
CA ASN A 264 13.26 29.79 -14.92
C ASN A 264 12.46 30.43 -16.06
N LYS A 265 12.93 31.59 -16.55
CA LYS A 265 12.23 32.56 -17.40
C LYS A 265 11.80 32.10 -18.82
N HIS A 266 11.85 30.83 -19.18
CA HIS A 266 11.47 30.35 -20.52
C HIS A 266 10.54 29.13 -20.44
N SER A 267 9.24 29.39 -20.57
CA SER A 267 8.24 28.39 -20.95
C SER A 267 7.48 28.90 -22.18
N GLN A 268 7.65 28.21 -23.30
CA GLN A 268 6.75 28.35 -24.45
C GLN A 268 5.55 27.44 -24.24
N VAL A 269 4.37 28.00 -24.48
CA VAL A 269 3.08 27.35 -24.32
C VAL A 269 2.71 26.70 -25.65
N ASP A 270 2.56 25.38 -25.68
CA ASP A 270 1.79 24.70 -26.71
C ASP A 270 0.33 24.62 -26.22
N SER A 271 -0.54 25.41 -26.85
CA SER A 271 -1.91 25.71 -26.41
C SER A 271 -2.94 24.64 -26.79
N THR A 272 -2.51 23.43 -27.15
CA THR A 272 -3.37 22.39 -27.73
C THR A 272 -3.81 21.29 -26.76
N SER A 273 -3.58 21.42 -25.45
CA SER A 273 -4.02 20.38 -24.50
C SER A 273 -5.54 20.40 -24.28
N THR A 274 -6.18 19.27 -24.59
CA THR A 274 -7.62 19.00 -24.48
C THR A 274 -8.17 19.18 -23.06
N PHE A 275 -7.30 19.20 -22.05
CA PHE A 275 -7.64 19.38 -20.63
C PHE A 275 -7.90 20.86 -20.26
N ALA A 276 -7.13 21.80 -20.83
CA ALA A 276 -7.35 23.24 -20.63
C ALA A 276 -8.72 23.69 -21.18
N GLN A 277 -9.16 23.08 -22.29
CA GLN A 277 -10.46 23.34 -22.89
C GLN A 277 -11.62 22.80 -22.03
N ARG A 278 -11.43 21.68 -21.31
CA ARG A 278 -12.44 21.12 -20.38
C ARG A 278 -12.59 21.96 -19.10
N GLN A 279 -11.51 22.50 -18.55
CA GLN A 279 -11.57 23.37 -17.37
C GLN A 279 -12.30 24.70 -17.65
N ALA A 280 -12.21 25.24 -18.88
CA ALA A 280 -12.97 26.41 -19.29
C ALA A 280 -14.46 26.12 -19.53
N ALA A 281 -14.81 24.88 -19.91
CA ALA A 281 -16.20 24.46 -20.14
C ALA A 281 -16.95 24.08 -18.85
N SER A 282 -16.26 23.52 -17.86
CA SER A 282 -16.88 23.08 -16.59
C SER A 282 -17.44 24.23 -15.74
N THR A 283 -17.02 25.47 -15.98
CA THR A 283 -17.54 26.65 -15.27
C THR A 283 -18.92 27.11 -15.78
N LYS A 284 -19.41 26.58 -16.92
CA LYS A 284 -20.73 26.97 -17.50
C LYS A 284 -21.86 25.94 -17.29
N GLN A 285 -21.58 24.73 -16.83
CA GLN A 285 -22.61 23.72 -16.51
C GLN A 285 -22.80 23.54 -15.00
N SER A 286 -23.21 24.59 -14.31
CA SER A 286 -23.79 24.50 -12.95
C SER A 286 -24.98 25.46 -12.78
N LYS A 287 -25.82 25.54 -13.82
CA LYS A 287 -27.11 26.25 -13.75
C LYS A 287 -28.21 25.45 -14.43
N THR A 288 -28.55 24.28 -13.89
CA THR A 288 -29.84 23.64 -14.21
C THR A 288 -30.43 22.96 -12.97
N LYS A 289 -31.58 23.52 -12.56
CA LYS A 289 -32.61 23.04 -11.62
C LYS A 289 -32.14 22.53 -10.23
N ARG A 290 -31.95 23.49 -9.33
CA ARG A 290 -32.13 23.29 -7.87
C ARG A 290 -33.61 22.99 -7.60
N GLY A 291 -33.93 21.72 -7.40
CA GLY A 291 -35.17 21.29 -6.74
C GLY A 291 -35.17 21.74 -5.28
N PHE A 292 -36.33 22.22 -4.85
CA PHE A 292 -36.63 22.79 -3.54
C PHE A 292 -36.60 21.70 -2.45
N LEU A 293 -35.50 21.59 -1.70
CA LEU A 293 -35.43 20.93 -0.38
C LEU A 293 -34.17 21.41 0.36
N GLY A 294 -34.31 21.58 1.68
CA GLY A 294 -33.52 22.48 2.53
C GLY A 294 -31.99 22.33 2.46
N LYS A 295 -31.30 23.47 2.48
CA LYS A 295 -29.84 23.58 2.60
C LYS A 295 -29.38 23.09 3.98
N LYS A 296 -28.90 21.85 4.09
CA LYS A 296 -27.86 21.53 5.09
C LYS A 296 -26.50 21.91 4.51
N LYS A 297 -25.78 22.82 5.17
CA LYS A 297 -24.34 23.04 4.91
C LYS A 297 -23.64 21.71 5.20
N ARG A 298 -23.03 21.09 4.19
CA ARG A 298 -22.17 19.90 4.36
C ARG A 298 -20.97 20.28 5.21
N GLY A 299 -20.68 19.49 6.25
CA GLY A 299 -19.54 19.73 7.13
C GLY A 299 -18.22 19.22 6.51
N PRO A 300 -17.06 19.59 7.07
CA PRO A 300 -15.75 19.09 6.64
C PRO A 300 -15.67 17.54 6.63
N ASN A 301 -16.30 16.90 7.61
CA ASN A 301 -16.33 15.43 7.75
C ASN A 301 -17.07 14.72 6.60
N ASP A 302 -18.07 15.37 5.99
CA ASP A 302 -18.82 14.80 4.86
C ASP A 302 -17.99 14.82 3.57
N ALA A 303 -17.07 15.78 3.43
CA ALA A 303 -16.21 15.94 2.26
C ALA A 303 -15.04 14.95 2.28
N ALA A 304 -14.40 14.77 3.45
CA ALA A 304 -13.35 13.77 3.64
C ALA A 304 -13.89 12.34 3.42
N ALA A 305 -15.07 12.03 3.97
CA ALA A 305 -15.71 10.72 3.75
C ALA A 305 -16.08 10.48 2.28
N ALA A 306 -16.55 11.51 1.56
CA ALA A 306 -16.84 11.40 0.14
C ALA A 306 -15.57 11.25 -0.72
N ALA A 307 -14.47 11.92 -0.35
CA ALA A 307 -13.19 11.78 -1.02
C ALA A 307 -12.61 10.37 -0.84
N GLN A 308 -12.67 9.84 0.39
CA GLN A 308 -12.25 8.47 0.69
C GLN A 308 -13.10 7.46 -0.11
N ALA A 309 -14.42 7.60 -0.10
CA ALA A 309 -15.32 6.72 -0.86
C ALA A 309 -15.04 6.75 -2.38
N ALA A 310 -14.70 7.93 -2.94
CA ALA A 310 -14.34 8.04 -4.36
C ALA A 310 -12.97 7.41 -4.67
N MET A 311 -12.05 7.42 -3.72
CA MET A 311 -10.74 6.78 -3.82
C MET A 311 -10.89 5.25 -3.81
N THR A 312 -11.60 4.69 -2.82
CA THR A 312 -11.98 3.27 -2.74
C THR A 312 -12.69 2.79 -4.01
N ALA A 313 -13.66 3.56 -4.52
CA ALA A 313 -14.36 3.22 -5.77
C ALA A 313 -13.43 3.23 -7.00
N SER A 314 -12.38 4.05 -6.99
CA SER A 314 -11.39 4.07 -8.07
C SER A 314 -10.42 2.90 -7.98
N GLN A 315 -10.02 2.51 -6.76
CA GLN A 315 -9.03 1.45 -6.50
C GLN A 315 -9.60 0.04 -6.75
N SER A 316 -10.89 -0.17 -6.48
CA SER A 316 -11.61 -1.41 -6.78
C SER A 316 -11.87 -1.66 -8.28
N HIS A 317 -11.51 -0.71 -9.15
CA HIS A 317 -11.66 -0.89 -10.59
C HIS A 317 -10.61 -1.89 -11.14
N PRO A 318 -10.97 -2.89 -11.96
CA PRO A 318 -10.06 -3.96 -12.40
C PRO A 318 -8.76 -3.48 -13.07
N GLU A 319 -8.85 -2.41 -13.86
CA GLU A 319 -7.68 -1.83 -14.53
C GLU A 319 -6.82 -0.94 -13.63
N PHE A 320 -7.26 -0.58 -12.43
CA PHE A 320 -6.59 0.42 -11.60
C PHE A 320 -5.18 -0.02 -11.19
N ASN A 321 -5.01 -1.24 -10.67
CA ASN A 321 -3.71 -1.74 -10.22
C ASN A 321 -2.71 -1.83 -11.38
N ARG A 322 -3.16 -2.35 -12.53
CA ARG A 322 -2.34 -2.43 -13.75
C ARG A 322 -1.91 -1.05 -14.24
N LEU A 323 -2.85 -0.12 -14.40
CA LEU A 323 -2.57 1.21 -14.93
C LEU A 323 -1.75 2.07 -13.96
N SER A 324 -2.00 1.97 -12.66
CA SER A 324 -1.23 2.69 -11.64
C SER A 324 0.21 2.15 -11.54
N MET A 325 0.41 0.83 -11.64
CA MET A 325 1.75 0.23 -11.70
C MET A 325 2.52 0.71 -12.95
N LEU A 326 1.90 0.61 -14.14
CA LEU A 326 2.53 1.07 -15.38
C LEU A 326 2.83 2.58 -15.37
N LEU A 327 1.94 3.39 -14.80
CA LEU A 327 2.16 4.81 -14.59
C LEU A 327 3.40 5.05 -13.72
N ARG A 328 3.51 4.38 -12.56
CA ARG A 328 4.67 4.54 -11.66
C ARG A 328 5.98 4.11 -12.33
N GLN A 329 5.97 3.00 -13.06
CA GLN A 329 7.14 2.54 -13.80
C GLN A 329 7.55 3.56 -14.88
N ALA A 330 6.58 4.13 -15.59
CA ALA A 330 6.85 5.18 -16.57
C ALA A 330 7.42 6.45 -15.93
N ILE A 331 6.87 6.87 -14.77
CA ILE A 331 7.40 8.01 -14.00
C ILE A 331 8.84 7.74 -13.56
N ALA A 332 9.11 6.56 -12.99
CA ALA A 332 10.44 6.17 -12.53
C ALA A 332 11.48 6.13 -13.67
N SER A 333 11.06 5.72 -14.87
CA SER A 333 11.90 5.74 -16.07
C SER A 333 12.10 7.13 -16.70
N GLY A 334 11.43 8.18 -16.17
CA GLY A 334 11.42 9.52 -16.76
C GLY A 334 10.65 9.63 -18.08
N SER A 335 9.89 8.60 -18.46
CA SER A 335 9.17 8.54 -19.73
C SER A 335 7.82 9.26 -19.64
N LEU A 336 7.84 10.58 -19.87
CA LEU A 336 6.64 11.40 -19.74
C LEU A 336 5.52 11.01 -20.71
N SER A 337 5.83 10.65 -21.95
CA SER A 337 4.81 10.26 -22.94
C SER A 337 4.03 9.02 -22.51
N VAL A 338 4.75 8.02 -21.98
CA VAL A 338 4.17 6.78 -21.47
C VAL A 338 3.39 7.04 -20.19
N ALA A 339 3.97 7.81 -19.25
CA ALA A 339 3.29 8.20 -18.02
C ALA A 339 1.98 8.95 -18.31
N ASN A 340 2.02 9.92 -19.24
CA ASN A 340 0.86 10.68 -19.66
C ASN A 340 -0.22 9.79 -20.29
N SER A 341 0.17 8.76 -21.06
CA SER A 341 -0.78 7.81 -21.66
C SER A 341 -1.55 7.00 -20.60
N HIS A 342 -0.85 6.52 -19.56
CA HIS A 342 -1.48 5.76 -18.48
C HIS A 342 -2.32 6.66 -17.57
N PHE A 343 -1.84 7.86 -17.24
CA PHE A 343 -2.62 8.83 -16.48
C PHE A 343 -3.88 9.26 -17.23
N ALA A 344 -3.78 9.54 -18.53
CA ALA A 344 -4.94 9.86 -19.37
C ALA A 344 -5.95 8.70 -19.41
N ARG A 345 -5.48 7.45 -19.42
CA ARG A 345 -6.36 6.27 -19.36
C ARG A 345 -7.07 6.15 -18.00
N LEU A 346 -6.35 6.38 -16.89
CA LEU A 346 -6.94 6.43 -15.54
C LEU A 346 -7.98 7.55 -15.43
N ASP A 347 -7.71 8.72 -16.02
CA ASP A 347 -8.64 9.86 -16.03
C ASP A 347 -9.89 9.58 -16.90
N GLN A 348 -9.71 8.97 -18.09
CA GLN A 348 -10.82 8.54 -18.95
C GLN A 348 -11.76 7.56 -18.25
N LEU A 349 -11.21 6.65 -17.46
CA LEU A 349 -11.97 5.68 -16.66
C LEU A 349 -12.53 6.30 -15.37
N SER A 350 -12.25 7.58 -15.09
CA SER A 350 -12.61 8.27 -13.85
C SER A 350 -12.04 7.64 -12.58
N ILE A 351 -10.91 6.93 -12.70
CA ILE A 351 -10.24 6.21 -11.60
C ILE A 351 -8.88 6.82 -11.21
N ALA A 352 -8.48 7.93 -11.82
CA ALA A 352 -7.27 8.66 -11.43
C ALA A 352 -7.30 9.14 -9.96
N ARG A 353 -8.50 9.28 -9.38
CA ARG A 353 -8.70 9.59 -7.96
C ARG A 353 -8.28 8.46 -7.02
N GLY A 354 -7.99 7.27 -7.51
CA GLY A 354 -7.40 6.19 -6.72
C GLY A 354 -5.89 6.33 -6.50
N LEU A 355 -5.19 7.15 -7.29
CA LEU A 355 -3.73 7.29 -7.23
C LEU A 355 -3.28 7.92 -5.91
N SER A 356 -2.15 7.47 -5.36
CA SER A 356 -1.57 8.08 -4.15
C SER A 356 -1.15 9.53 -4.43
N ASP A 357 -1.20 10.39 -3.40
CA ASP A 357 -0.77 11.79 -3.52
C ASP A 357 0.67 11.87 -4.04
N LYS A 358 1.55 10.98 -3.57
CA LYS A 358 2.92 10.87 -4.06
C LYS A 358 2.99 10.58 -5.56
N THR A 359 2.23 9.59 -6.06
CA THR A 359 2.24 9.24 -7.50
C THR A 359 1.76 10.43 -8.35
N LEU A 360 0.69 11.08 -7.92
CA LEU A 360 0.16 12.29 -8.57
C LEU A 360 1.19 13.43 -8.54
N PHE A 361 1.87 13.59 -7.41
CA PHE A 361 2.88 14.62 -7.24
C PHE A 361 4.11 14.35 -8.10
N ASP A 362 4.64 13.13 -8.11
CA ASP A 362 5.78 12.73 -8.95
C ASP A 362 5.46 12.85 -10.45
N LEU A 363 4.21 12.57 -10.85
CA LEU A 363 3.74 12.89 -12.19
C LEU A 363 3.75 14.41 -12.46
N ALA A 364 3.28 15.23 -11.52
CA ALA A 364 3.35 16.68 -11.64
C ALA A 364 4.80 17.20 -11.72
N LYS A 365 5.75 16.57 -11.01
CA LYS A 365 7.19 16.86 -11.14
C LYS A 365 7.69 16.52 -12.53
N LEU A 366 7.31 15.36 -13.05
CA LEU A 366 7.74 14.91 -14.39
C LEU A 366 7.22 15.86 -15.48
N TYR A 367 5.97 16.30 -15.38
CA TYR A 367 5.44 17.36 -16.25
C TYR A 367 6.23 18.67 -16.12
N ALA A 368 6.55 19.10 -14.90
CA ALA A 368 7.32 20.33 -14.67
C ALA A 368 8.76 20.24 -15.21
N ALA A 369 9.42 19.10 -15.06
CA ALA A 369 10.76 18.84 -15.62
C ALA A 369 10.75 18.94 -17.16
N ALA A 370 9.67 18.48 -17.80
CA ALA A 370 9.44 18.64 -19.23
C ALA A 370 8.86 20.01 -19.64
N LYS A 371 8.73 20.96 -18.69
CA LYS A 371 8.14 22.29 -18.89
C LYS A 371 6.67 22.27 -19.36
N GLN A 372 5.95 21.17 -19.12
CA GLN A 372 4.53 21.00 -19.44
C GLN A 372 3.65 21.37 -18.23
N PHE A 373 3.51 22.66 -17.95
CA PHE A 373 2.86 23.13 -16.72
C PHE A 373 1.33 23.00 -16.72
N VAL A 374 0.68 23.11 -17.87
CA VAL A 374 -0.79 23.00 -17.96
C VAL A 374 -1.27 21.57 -17.64
N PRO A 375 -0.68 20.50 -18.21
CA PRO A 375 -1.01 19.12 -17.83
C PRO A 375 -0.77 18.80 -16.35
N ALA A 376 0.23 19.42 -15.71
CA ALA A 376 0.52 19.24 -14.29
C ALA A 376 -0.64 19.66 -13.36
N THR A 377 -1.56 20.51 -13.85
CA THR A 377 -2.75 20.93 -13.08
C THR A 377 -3.70 19.77 -12.79
N GLY A 378 -3.78 18.76 -13.66
CA GLY A 378 -4.65 17.59 -13.49
C GLY A 378 -4.35 16.81 -12.20
N PRO A 379 -3.13 16.23 -12.05
CA PRO A 379 -2.78 15.52 -10.83
C PRO A 379 -2.77 16.42 -9.59
N LEU A 380 -2.35 17.69 -9.71
CA LEU A 380 -2.39 18.64 -8.59
C LEU A 380 -3.81 18.96 -8.13
N GLN A 381 -4.78 19.04 -9.05
CA GLN A 381 -6.19 19.24 -8.71
C GLN A 381 -6.74 18.04 -7.95
N ILE A 382 -6.38 16.81 -8.33
CA ILE A 382 -6.80 15.60 -7.61
C ILE A 382 -6.28 15.62 -6.18
N ILE A 383 -5.02 16.03 -5.95
CA ILE A 383 -4.47 16.20 -4.60
C ILE A 383 -5.16 17.36 -3.86
N ALA A 384 -5.37 18.50 -4.53
CA ALA A 384 -5.99 19.69 -3.93
C ALA A 384 -7.45 19.48 -3.51
N ASP A 385 -8.16 18.58 -4.19
CA ASP A 385 -9.53 18.21 -3.85
C ASP A 385 -9.60 17.27 -2.63
N ARG A 386 -8.46 16.70 -2.19
CA ARG A 386 -8.35 15.89 -0.97
C ARG A 386 -8.18 16.78 0.26
N ASP A 387 -8.37 16.19 1.42
CA ASP A 387 -8.03 16.79 2.72
C ASP A 387 -6.86 16.01 3.34
N SER A 388 -5.74 16.02 2.63
CA SER A 388 -4.50 15.32 2.97
C SER A 388 -3.39 16.29 3.36
N ALA A 389 -2.32 15.76 3.95
CA ALA A 389 -1.13 16.54 4.31
C ALA A 389 -0.53 17.32 3.11
N LEU A 390 -0.71 16.84 1.89
CA LEU A 390 -0.18 17.44 0.66
C LEU A 390 -1.18 18.38 -0.04
N SER A 391 -2.43 18.45 0.43
CA SER A 391 -3.50 19.20 -0.25
C SER A 391 -3.25 20.70 -0.29
N ASN A 392 -2.75 21.28 0.81
CA ASN A 392 -2.41 22.70 0.86
C ASN A 392 -1.22 23.04 -0.06
N ASP A 393 -0.22 22.17 -0.12
CA ASP A 393 0.92 22.35 -1.04
C ASP A 393 0.49 22.22 -2.50
N ALA A 394 -0.36 21.24 -2.83
CA ALA A 394 -0.96 21.11 -4.14
C ALA A 394 -1.78 22.34 -4.55
N ARG A 395 -2.59 22.90 -3.63
CA ARG A 395 -3.34 24.16 -3.86
C ARG A 395 -2.43 25.34 -4.14
N LEU A 396 -1.31 25.48 -3.41
CA LEU A 396 -0.33 26.54 -3.66
C LEU A 396 0.29 26.42 -5.06
N ARG A 397 0.66 25.20 -5.48
CA ARG A 397 1.27 24.94 -6.80
C ARG A 397 0.29 25.14 -7.93
N LEU A 398 -0.92 24.62 -7.77
CA LEU A 398 -2.01 24.79 -8.71
C LEU A 398 -2.29 26.28 -8.93
N ALA A 399 -2.37 27.07 -7.85
CA ALA A 399 -2.57 28.50 -7.92
C ALA A 399 -1.40 29.23 -8.62
N GLN A 400 -0.16 28.81 -8.39
CA GLN A 400 1.00 29.37 -9.09
C GLN A 400 0.96 29.12 -10.59
N ILE A 401 0.62 27.89 -11.02
CA ILE A 401 0.48 27.56 -12.44
C ILE A 401 -0.67 28.37 -13.05
N GLN A 402 -1.82 28.41 -12.38
CA GLN A 402 -3.00 29.16 -12.82
C GLN A 402 -2.68 30.66 -12.99
N LEU A 403 -1.98 31.25 -12.04
CA LEU A 403 -1.62 32.66 -12.08
C LEU A 403 -0.54 32.97 -13.13
N LYS A 404 0.59 32.24 -13.09
CA LYS A 404 1.80 32.59 -13.86
C LYS A 404 1.77 32.06 -15.29
N VAL A 405 1.23 30.86 -15.50
CA VAL A 405 1.21 30.18 -16.80
C VAL A 405 -0.13 30.39 -17.49
N MET A 406 -1.23 30.09 -16.79
CA MET A 406 -2.57 30.16 -17.40
C MET A 406 -3.14 31.58 -17.43
N ARG A 407 -2.53 32.53 -16.71
CA ARG A 407 -3.01 33.92 -16.55
C ARG A 407 -4.46 34.00 -16.05
N ARG A 408 -4.83 33.08 -15.17
CA ARG A 408 -6.15 32.94 -14.55
C ARG A 408 -6.06 33.26 -13.06
N SER A 409 -6.05 34.55 -12.74
CA SER A 409 -6.03 35.05 -11.35
C SER A 409 -7.30 34.68 -10.57
N ASP A 410 -8.42 34.48 -11.27
CA ASP A 410 -9.69 34.00 -10.73
C ASP A 410 -9.57 32.57 -10.19
N LEU A 411 -8.99 31.65 -10.99
CA LEU A 411 -8.78 30.26 -10.57
C LEU A 411 -7.75 30.17 -9.46
N ALA A 412 -6.64 30.91 -9.60
CA ALA A 412 -5.60 30.95 -8.57
C ALA A 412 -6.15 31.44 -7.22
N THR A 413 -6.98 32.48 -7.23
CA THR A 413 -7.64 32.98 -6.01
C THR A 413 -8.57 31.94 -5.40
N ALA A 414 -9.32 31.20 -6.24
CA ALA A 414 -10.22 30.14 -5.76
C ALA A 414 -9.45 29.01 -5.08
N SER A 415 -8.34 28.54 -5.67
CA SER A 415 -7.49 27.50 -5.08
C SER A 415 -6.81 27.96 -3.78
N LEU A 416 -6.33 29.20 -3.71
CA LEU A 416 -5.69 29.75 -2.51
C LEU A 416 -6.66 29.90 -1.33
N LYS A 417 -7.92 30.27 -1.59
CA LYS A 417 -8.95 30.43 -0.54
C LYS A 417 -9.35 29.11 0.13
N GLN A 418 -9.02 27.97 -0.47
CA GLN A 418 -9.27 26.65 0.12
C GLN A 418 -8.19 26.23 1.12
N ILE A 419 -7.08 26.99 1.24
CA ILE A 419 -6.03 26.72 2.22
C ILE A 419 -6.47 27.23 3.59
N GLN A 420 -6.92 26.30 4.44
CA GLN A 420 -7.26 26.52 5.85
C GLN A 420 -6.26 25.80 6.74
N VAL A 421 -5.85 26.45 7.82
CA VAL A 421 -4.94 25.94 8.86
C VAL A 421 -5.61 26.24 10.21
N ASP A 422 -5.51 25.33 11.18
CA ASP A 422 -6.03 25.58 12.53
C ASP A 422 -5.28 26.77 13.18
N GLU A 423 -6.01 27.86 13.40
CA GLU A 423 -5.47 29.16 13.80
C GLU A 423 -4.97 29.20 15.25
N LYS A 424 -5.28 28.18 16.07
CA LYS A 424 -5.00 28.25 17.52
C LYS A 424 -3.52 28.12 17.88
N LYS A 425 -2.73 27.30 17.15
CA LYS A 425 -1.25 27.20 17.25
C LYS A 425 -0.66 26.56 15.97
N PRO A 426 -0.45 27.33 14.88
CA PRO A 426 0.10 26.78 13.65
C PRO A 426 1.58 26.41 13.81
N THR A 427 1.95 25.22 13.32
CA THR A 427 3.34 24.76 13.19
C THR A 427 4.15 25.67 12.26
N GLU A 428 5.48 25.64 12.33
CA GLU A 428 6.35 26.46 11.48
C GLU A 428 6.08 26.23 9.97
N ALA A 429 5.83 24.98 9.58
CA ALA A 429 5.48 24.62 8.20
C ALA A 429 4.13 25.22 7.76
N GLN A 430 3.15 25.23 8.66
CA GLN A 430 1.84 25.85 8.40
C GLN A 430 1.94 27.37 8.30
N GLN A 431 2.78 28.02 9.11
CA GLN A 431 3.03 29.46 9.00
C GLN A 431 3.67 29.83 7.65
N LYS A 432 4.65 29.05 7.19
CA LYS A 432 5.25 29.22 5.84
C LYS A 432 4.22 29.07 4.72
N THR A 433 3.33 28.09 4.85
CA THR A 433 2.23 27.85 3.89
C THR A 433 1.28 29.05 3.81
N LEU A 434 0.88 29.61 4.96
CA LEU A 434 0.02 30.79 5.02
C LEU A 434 0.70 32.03 4.45
N ALA A 435 1.97 32.29 4.81
CA ALA A 435 2.73 33.41 4.26
C ALA A 435 2.82 33.32 2.73
N ARG A 436 3.06 32.12 2.18
CA ARG A 436 3.11 31.90 0.74
C ARG A 436 1.74 32.09 0.06
N ARG A 437 0.67 31.62 0.69
CA ARG A 437 -0.71 31.84 0.22
C ARG A 437 -1.00 33.33 0.10
N ASP A 438 -0.70 34.09 1.14
CA ASP A 438 -1.01 35.53 1.21
C ASP A 438 -0.20 36.33 0.19
N GLN A 439 1.07 35.96 -0.01
CA GLN A 439 1.88 36.52 -1.09
C GLN A 439 1.25 36.29 -2.47
N LEU A 440 0.77 35.07 -2.76
CA LEU A 440 0.14 34.76 -4.05
C LEU A 440 -1.22 35.44 -4.20
N LEU A 441 -2.00 35.59 -3.12
CA LEU A 441 -3.26 36.33 -3.13
C LEU A 441 -3.04 37.81 -3.47
N ALA A 442 -2.00 38.44 -2.88
CA ALA A 442 -1.61 39.81 -3.22
C ALA A 442 -1.23 39.94 -4.71
N MET A 443 -0.48 38.98 -5.26
CA MET A 443 -0.16 38.94 -6.69
C MET A 443 -1.39 38.76 -7.58
N CYS A 444 -2.36 37.94 -7.16
CA CYS A 444 -3.62 37.76 -7.88
C CYS A 444 -4.42 39.07 -7.94
N GLY A 445 -4.49 39.82 -6.83
CA GLY A 445 -5.17 41.11 -6.76
C GLY A 445 -4.50 42.19 -7.62
N ALA A 446 -3.16 42.20 -7.69
CA ALA A 446 -2.45 43.09 -8.61
C ALA A 446 -2.74 42.75 -10.08
N ALA A 447 -2.80 41.46 -10.43
CA ALA A 447 -3.06 40.99 -11.79
C ALA A 447 -4.53 41.12 -12.24
N SER A 448 -5.49 41.29 -11.33
CA SER A 448 -6.89 41.56 -11.66
C SER A 448 -7.19 43.05 -11.90
N ASN A 449 -6.28 43.93 -11.45
CA ASN A 449 -6.40 45.39 -11.60
C ASN A 449 -5.58 45.94 -12.78
N SER A 450 -4.84 45.08 -13.47
CA SER A 450 -4.12 45.32 -14.73
C SER A 450 -4.88 44.69 -15.89
#